data_AF-W7KHH2-F1
#
_entry.id   AF-W7KHH2-F1
#
_cell.length_a   1.000
_cell.length_b   1.000
_cell.length_c   1.000
_cell.angle_alpha   90.00
_cell.angle_beta   90.00
_cell.angle_gamma   90.00
#
_symmetry.space_group_name_H-M   'P 1'
#
loop_
_entity.id
_entity.type
_entity.pdbx_description
1 polymer ?
#
loop_
_entity_poly.entity_id
_entity_poly.type
_entity_poly.pdbx_seq_one_letter_code
_entity_poly.pdbx_strand_id
1 'polypeptide(L)'
;MEKAIEPWGVNVPYLALGLVYWALGGATISLGLHPYFMMVGSYAVFFGMISRLFFPARKYILGHVITLALLSVPLYPFQALASASLGVTELWGFKDTKSYGAKFPVNVLVLSSPFASFVAWLLFPANYEVLLFPLTLYLLGVNVGVFSATMGFKPKFGAKQVPLILLSVLVVKYPVLPVLGYVAWLLYDSKPRVNATAMATLSASIATTSASLLLGQELHAFALGVMMTYFFNCITYSTSRYNYQKAFPIPLLLATSYFTRFLNLELSSAFTAFTVLYFVYLVKDNFTWRTIKLGISAKYLS
;
A
#
# COMPACT_ATOMS: atom_id res chain seq x y z
N MET A 1 13.94 21.49 -16.56
CA MET A 1 13.45 20.16 -16.09
C MET A 1 12.27 19.78 -16.95
N GLU A 2 12.54 19.13 -18.07
CA GLU A 2 11.51 18.75 -19.04
C GLU A 2 10.93 17.36 -18.73
N LYS A 3 9.60 17.29 -18.78
CA LYS A 3 8.78 16.10 -19.08
C LYS A 3 8.79 14.94 -18.07
N ALA A 4 8.52 15.21 -16.81
CA ALA A 4 7.85 14.22 -15.96
C ALA A 4 6.35 14.57 -15.93
N ILE A 5 5.59 14.04 -16.89
CA ILE A 5 4.11 14.10 -16.82
C ILE A 5 3.71 13.19 -15.69
N GLU A 6 3.33 13.77 -14.56
CA GLU A 6 2.93 12.98 -13.42
C GLU A 6 1.54 13.46 -12.95
N PRO A 7 0.48 12.67 -13.21
CA PRO A 7 -0.86 12.97 -12.73
C PRO A 7 -1.09 12.26 -11.37
N TRP A 8 -1.33 13.06 -10.34
CA TRP A 8 -1.25 12.71 -8.92
C TRP A 8 -2.57 12.83 -8.15
N GLY A 9 -3.40 13.83 -8.47
CA GLY A 9 -4.40 14.37 -7.52
C GLY A 9 -5.52 13.42 -7.08
N VAL A 10 -5.73 12.29 -7.74
CA VAL A 10 -6.86 11.39 -7.46
C VAL A 10 -6.58 10.39 -6.34
N ASN A 11 -5.32 10.13 -5.98
CA ASN A 11 -5.04 9.31 -4.80
C ASN A 11 -5.15 10.08 -3.47
N VAL A 12 -5.16 11.42 -3.52
CA VAL A 12 -5.14 12.27 -2.31
C VAL A 12 -6.42 12.11 -1.48
N PRO A 13 -7.65 12.14 -2.05
CA PRO A 13 -8.86 11.91 -1.27
C PRO A 13 -8.89 10.53 -0.60
N TYR A 14 -8.38 9.51 -1.28
CA TYR A 14 -8.26 8.15 -0.76
C TYR A 14 -7.26 8.05 0.40
N LEU A 15 -6.10 8.70 0.26
CA LEU A 15 -5.10 8.74 1.31
C LEU A 15 -5.63 9.49 2.54
N ALA A 16 -6.32 10.61 2.33
CA ALA A 16 -6.98 11.35 3.41
C ALA A 16 -8.02 10.48 4.13
N LEU A 17 -8.89 9.79 3.37
CA LEU A 17 -9.87 8.85 3.93
C LEU A 17 -9.20 7.73 4.72
N GLY A 18 -8.09 7.17 4.20
CA GLY A 18 -7.31 6.15 4.90
C GLY A 18 -6.75 6.61 6.23
N LEU A 19 -6.17 7.82 6.27
CA LEU A 19 -5.66 8.44 7.50
C LEU A 19 -6.78 8.70 8.51
N VAL A 20 -7.95 9.18 8.06
CA VAL A 20 -9.13 9.38 8.92
C VAL A 20 -9.58 8.06 9.54
N TYR A 21 -9.70 7.00 8.75
CA TYR A 21 -10.08 5.68 9.29
C TYR A 21 -9.03 5.09 10.22
N TRP A 22 -7.73 5.27 9.97
CA TRP A 22 -6.70 4.87 10.93
C TRP A 22 -6.81 5.65 12.25
N ALA A 23 -7.08 6.95 12.20
CA ALA A 23 -7.33 7.75 13.40
C ALA A 23 -8.58 7.28 14.16
N LEU A 24 -9.68 7.00 13.45
CA LEU A 24 -10.90 6.41 14.04
C LEU A 24 -10.61 5.03 14.65
N GLY A 25 -9.81 4.20 13.98
CA GLY A 25 -9.38 2.91 14.50
C GLY A 25 -8.60 3.06 15.80
N GLY A 26 -7.70 4.03 15.90
CA GLY A 26 -7.01 4.36 17.16
C GLY A 26 -7.96 4.84 18.26
N ALA A 27 -8.90 5.74 17.93
CA ALA A 27 -9.86 6.30 18.89
C ALA A 27 -10.89 5.28 19.41
N THR A 28 -11.13 4.19 18.67
CA THR A 28 -12.17 3.20 18.96
C THR A 28 -11.62 1.85 19.46
N ILE A 29 -10.38 1.83 19.96
CA ILE A 29 -9.76 0.62 20.55
C ILE A 29 -10.64 0.02 21.65
N SER A 30 -11.18 0.84 22.56
CA SER A 30 -12.06 0.39 23.65
C SER A 30 -13.40 -0.15 23.18
N LEU A 31 -13.82 0.16 21.95
CA LEU A 31 -15.08 -0.28 21.36
C LEU A 31 -14.93 -1.55 20.51
N GLY A 32 -13.73 -2.12 20.41
CA GLY A 32 -13.45 -3.30 19.58
C GLY A 32 -13.51 -3.05 18.07
N LEU A 33 -13.73 -1.81 17.63
CA LEU A 33 -13.85 -1.44 16.21
C LEU A 33 -12.48 -1.18 15.56
N HIS A 34 -11.41 -1.15 16.34
CA HIS A 34 -10.05 -0.86 15.89
C HIS A 34 -9.63 -1.69 14.67
N PRO A 35 -9.68 -3.04 14.66
CA PRO A 35 -9.20 -3.83 13.52
C PRO A 35 -10.00 -3.53 12.23
N TYR A 36 -11.30 -3.28 12.35
CA TYR A 36 -12.15 -3.00 11.20
C TYR A 36 -11.80 -1.65 10.56
N PHE A 37 -11.72 -0.58 11.35
CA PHE A 37 -11.34 0.74 10.84
C PHE A 37 -9.90 0.78 10.32
N MET A 38 -8.96 0.10 10.98
CA MET A 38 -7.59 -0.04 10.46
C MET A 38 -7.58 -0.71 9.08
N MET A 39 -8.41 -1.73 8.89
CA MET A 39 -8.53 -2.42 7.61
C MET A 39 -9.18 -1.55 6.54
N VAL A 40 -10.34 -0.95 6.81
CA VAL A 40 -11.02 -0.04 5.85
C VAL A 40 -10.10 1.11 5.43
N GLY A 41 -9.36 1.69 6.39
CA GLY A 41 -8.36 2.71 6.10
C GLY A 41 -7.24 2.22 5.19
N SER A 42 -6.76 1.00 5.41
CA SER A 42 -5.72 0.36 4.57
C SER A 42 -6.22 0.09 3.15
N TYR A 43 -7.47 -0.31 3.00
CA TYR A 43 -8.12 -0.45 1.69
C TYR A 43 -8.31 0.91 0.99
N ALA A 44 -8.56 1.99 1.72
CA ALA A 44 -8.61 3.33 1.14
C ALA A 44 -7.25 3.73 0.55
N VAL A 45 -6.17 3.54 1.31
CA VAL A 45 -4.81 3.77 0.79
C VAL A 45 -4.52 2.89 -0.43
N PHE A 46 -4.84 1.60 -0.36
CA PHE A 46 -4.70 0.64 -1.46
C PHE A 46 -5.46 1.09 -2.73
N PHE A 47 -6.74 1.44 -2.61
CA PHE A 47 -7.59 1.82 -3.75
C PHE A 47 -7.14 3.12 -4.40
N GLY A 48 -6.72 4.09 -3.59
CA GLY A 48 -6.15 5.34 -4.09
C GLY A 48 -4.89 5.10 -4.92
N MET A 49 -4.06 4.15 -4.49
CA MET A 49 -2.83 3.84 -5.19
C MET A 49 -3.03 2.99 -6.45
N ILE A 50 -3.99 2.06 -6.45
CA ILE A 50 -4.42 1.36 -7.67
C ILE A 50 -4.97 2.36 -8.68
N SER A 51 -5.91 3.20 -8.24
CA SER A 51 -6.55 4.21 -9.07
C SER A 51 -5.55 5.09 -9.81
N ARG A 52 -4.35 5.30 -9.26
CA ARG A 52 -3.32 6.09 -9.90
C ARG A 52 -2.66 5.43 -11.12
N LEU A 53 -2.65 4.10 -11.22
CA LEU A 53 -1.89 3.38 -12.24
C LEU A 53 -2.32 3.73 -13.68
N PHE A 54 -3.57 4.12 -13.89
CA PHE A 54 -4.14 4.42 -15.21
C PHE A 54 -4.53 5.90 -15.42
N PHE A 55 -3.99 6.82 -14.60
CA PHE A 55 -4.56 8.16 -14.40
C PHE A 55 -4.03 9.34 -15.25
N PRO A 56 -3.71 9.25 -16.55
CA PRO A 56 -3.75 10.47 -17.37
C PRO A 56 -5.16 10.75 -17.91
N ALA A 57 -6.11 9.81 -17.81
CA ALA A 57 -7.37 9.94 -18.55
C ALA A 57 -8.56 10.33 -17.66
N ARG A 58 -9.02 11.59 -17.79
CA ARG A 58 -10.25 12.11 -17.17
C ARG A 58 -11.48 11.20 -17.35
N LYS A 59 -11.48 10.36 -18.39
CA LYS A 59 -12.56 9.43 -18.70
C LYS A 59 -12.88 8.42 -17.59
N TYR A 60 -11.94 8.10 -16.70
CA TYR A 60 -12.19 7.15 -15.61
C TYR A 60 -12.73 7.80 -14.33
N ILE A 61 -12.71 9.14 -14.23
CA ILE A 61 -12.94 9.87 -12.97
C ILE A 61 -14.23 9.46 -12.26
N LEU A 62 -15.29 9.18 -13.01
CA LEU A 62 -16.56 8.74 -12.46
C LEU A 62 -16.42 7.42 -11.67
N GLY A 63 -15.72 6.43 -12.23
CA GLY A 63 -15.45 5.16 -11.55
C GLY A 63 -14.64 5.34 -10.27
N HIS A 64 -13.65 6.24 -10.29
CA HIS A 64 -12.87 6.57 -9.10
C HIS A 64 -13.69 7.34 -8.05
N VAL A 65 -14.62 8.22 -8.45
CA VAL A 65 -15.51 8.90 -7.50
C VAL A 65 -16.51 7.93 -6.89
N ILE A 66 -17.09 7.03 -7.69
CA ILE A 66 -18.00 5.99 -7.19
C ILE A 66 -17.26 5.08 -6.20
N THR A 67 -16.07 4.61 -6.55
CA THR A 67 -15.24 3.78 -5.67
C THR A 67 -14.96 4.49 -4.34
N LEU A 68 -14.57 5.77 -4.38
CA LEU A 68 -14.31 6.57 -3.17
C LEU A 68 -15.57 6.74 -2.32
N ALA A 69 -16.70 7.08 -2.94
CA ALA A 69 -17.97 7.30 -2.26
C ALA A 69 -18.45 6.02 -1.55
N LEU A 70 -18.39 4.87 -2.23
CA LEU A 70 -18.70 3.59 -1.62
C LEU A 70 -17.77 3.29 -0.44
N LEU A 71 -16.47 3.50 -0.59
CA LEU A 71 -15.49 3.24 0.47
C LEU A 71 -15.61 4.21 1.67
N SER A 72 -16.17 5.40 1.46
CA SER A 72 -16.42 6.37 2.52
C SER A 72 -17.54 5.96 3.48
N VAL A 73 -18.32 4.92 3.14
CA VAL A 73 -19.30 4.32 4.03
C VAL A 73 -18.66 3.09 4.69
N PRO A 74 -18.27 3.14 5.98
CA PRO A 74 -17.56 2.05 6.66
C PRO A 74 -18.54 0.95 7.12
N LEU A 75 -19.39 0.47 6.23
CA LEU A 75 -20.36 -0.59 6.50
C LEU A 75 -20.32 -1.64 5.39
N TYR A 76 -20.42 -2.92 5.75
CA TYR A 76 -20.64 -3.98 4.77
C TYR A 76 -22.03 -3.81 4.12
N PRO A 77 -22.20 -4.01 2.80
CA PRO A 77 -21.24 -4.53 1.80
C PRO A 77 -20.52 -3.45 0.97
N PHE A 78 -20.46 -2.19 1.42
CA PHE A 78 -19.96 -1.09 0.60
C PHE A 78 -18.50 -1.26 0.15
N GLN A 79 -17.64 -1.91 0.95
CA GLN A 79 -16.24 -2.19 0.56
C GLN A 79 -16.15 -3.24 -0.57
N ALA A 80 -17.05 -4.22 -0.59
CA ALA A 80 -17.14 -5.17 -1.70
C ALA A 80 -17.57 -4.44 -2.98
N LEU A 81 -18.61 -3.60 -2.90
CA LEU A 81 -19.06 -2.79 -4.04
C LEU A 81 -17.98 -1.83 -4.54
N ALA A 82 -17.24 -1.19 -3.62
CA ALA A 82 -16.10 -0.36 -3.96
C ALA A 82 -15.00 -1.17 -4.68
N SER A 83 -14.71 -2.39 -4.23
CA SER A 83 -13.75 -3.29 -4.90
C SER A 83 -14.19 -3.65 -6.31
N ALA A 84 -15.48 -3.93 -6.51
CA ALA A 84 -16.04 -4.23 -7.83
C ALA A 84 -15.94 -3.02 -8.77
N SER A 85 -16.30 -1.83 -8.28
CA SER A 85 -16.18 -0.58 -9.04
C SER A 85 -14.74 -0.28 -9.44
N LEU A 86 -13.79 -0.48 -8.51
CA LEU A 86 -12.35 -0.37 -8.79
C LEU A 86 -11.92 -1.39 -9.85
N GLY A 87 -12.25 -2.67 -9.68
CA GLY A 87 -11.88 -3.72 -10.62
C GLY A 87 -12.40 -3.47 -12.04
N VAL A 88 -13.64 -2.98 -12.20
CA VAL A 88 -14.19 -2.59 -13.50
C VAL A 88 -13.43 -1.41 -14.10
N THR A 89 -13.13 -0.38 -13.29
CA THR A 89 -12.38 0.81 -13.73
C THR A 89 -10.96 0.43 -14.18
N GLU A 90 -10.29 -0.46 -13.45
CA GLU A 90 -8.96 -0.96 -13.77
C GLU A 90 -8.95 -1.84 -15.03
N LEU A 91 -9.98 -2.68 -15.25
CA LEU A 91 -10.11 -3.42 -16.51
C LEU A 91 -10.27 -2.50 -17.70
N TRP A 92 -11.04 -1.43 -17.55
CA TRP A 92 -11.20 -0.42 -18.59
C TRP A 92 -9.87 0.29 -18.87
N GLY A 93 -9.15 0.71 -17.82
CA GLY A 93 -7.79 1.26 -17.88
C GLY A 93 -6.80 0.34 -18.60
N PHE A 94 -6.82 -0.95 -18.24
CA PHE A 94 -5.93 -1.95 -18.81
C PHE A 94 -6.23 -2.24 -20.29
N LYS A 95 -7.50 -2.36 -20.67
CA LYS A 95 -7.90 -2.55 -22.08
C LYS A 95 -7.44 -1.40 -22.95
N ASP A 96 -7.64 -0.17 -22.48
CA ASP A 96 -7.25 1.03 -23.22
C ASP A 96 -5.73 1.14 -23.34
N THR A 97 -4.98 0.87 -22.27
CA THR A 97 -3.51 0.91 -22.32
C THR A 97 -2.91 -0.14 -23.26
N LYS A 98 -3.50 -1.34 -23.34
CA LYS A 98 -3.10 -2.37 -24.30
C LYS A 98 -3.34 -1.93 -25.76
N SER A 99 -4.38 -1.14 -26.01
CA SER A 99 -4.70 -0.61 -27.34
C SER A 99 -3.70 0.43 -27.85
N TYR A 100 -2.96 1.10 -26.96
CA TYR A 100 -1.94 2.10 -27.32
C TYR A 100 -0.59 1.51 -27.78
N GLY A 101 -0.50 0.18 -27.99
CA GLY A 101 0.65 -0.47 -28.64
C GLY A 101 1.94 -0.56 -27.82
N ALA A 102 1.99 0.00 -26.61
CA ALA A 102 3.17 -0.09 -25.75
C ALA A 102 3.23 -1.43 -25.01
N LYS A 103 4.40 -2.08 -25.00
CA LYS A 103 4.71 -3.25 -24.15
C LYS A 103 4.81 -2.83 -22.68
N PHE A 104 3.67 -2.55 -22.04
CA PHE A 104 3.64 -2.26 -20.60
C PHE A 104 4.01 -3.53 -19.82
N PRO A 105 4.98 -3.46 -18.88
CA PRO A 105 5.27 -4.59 -18.00
C PRO A 105 4.05 -4.89 -17.13
N VAL A 106 3.48 -6.09 -17.31
CA VAL A 106 2.28 -6.52 -16.61
C VAL A 106 2.64 -6.93 -15.19
N ASN A 107 2.26 -6.11 -14.20
CA ASN A 107 2.40 -6.46 -12.80
C ASN A 107 1.20 -7.29 -12.34
N VAL A 108 1.28 -8.61 -12.48
CA VAL A 108 0.16 -9.53 -12.26
C VAL A 108 -0.31 -9.49 -10.81
N LEU A 109 0.61 -9.34 -9.85
CA LEU A 109 0.27 -9.19 -8.43
C LEU A 109 -0.62 -7.96 -8.18
N VAL A 110 -0.26 -6.83 -8.76
CA VAL A 110 -1.03 -5.59 -8.61
C VAL A 110 -2.36 -5.68 -9.35
N LEU A 111 -2.36 -6.20 -10.58
CA LEU A 111 -3.57 -6.29 -11.40
C LEU A 111 -4.59 -7.31 -10.88
N SER A 112 -4.16 -8.35 -10.18
CA SER A 112 -5.08 -9.32 -9.55
C SER A 112 -5.66 -8.82 -8.23
N SER A 113 -5.01 -7.86 -7.57
CA SER A 113 -5.39 -7.41 -6.23
C SER A 113 -6.81 -6.79 -6.12
N PRO A 114 -7.36 -6.03 -7.08
CA PRO A 114 -8.73 -5.52 -6.97
C PRO A 114 -9.80 -6.62 -7.06
N PHE A 115 -9.56 -7.67 -7.85
CA PHE A 115 -10.48 -8.82 -7.92
C PHE A 115 -10.40 -9.68 -6.68
N ALA A 116 -9.19 -9.94 -6.20
CA ALA A 116 -8.97 -10.59 -4.92
C ALA A 116 -9.63 -9.80 -3.78
N SER A 117 -9.61 -8.46 -3.85
CA SER A 117 -10.30 -7.57 -2.90
C SER A 117 -11.80 -7.79 -2.89
N PHE A 118 -12.42 -7.84 -4.07
CA PHE A 118 -13.86 -8.10 -4.17
C PHE A 118 -14.24 -9.44 -3.53
N VAL A 119 -13.52 -10.51 -3.89
CA VAL A 119 -13.76 -11.85 -3.33
C VAL A 119 -13.51 -11.86 -1.82
N ALA A 120 -12.41 -11.26 -1.36
CA ALA A 120 -12.08 -11.19 0.07
C ALA A 120 -13.17 -10.46 0.87
N TRP A 121 -13.70 -9.34 0.38
CA TRP A 121 -14.78 -8.63 1.07
C TRP A 121 -16.10 -9.41 1.10
N LEU A 122 -16.40 -10.25 0.11
CA LEU A 122 -17.54 -11.17 0.18
C LEU A 122 -17.36 -12.27 1.23
N LEU A 123 -16.12 -12.73 1.44
CA LEU A 123 -15.77 -13.77 2.41
C LEU A 123 -15.46 -13.23 3.81
N PHE A 124 -15.23 -11.93 3.95
CA PHE A 124 -14.88 -11.25 5.20
C PHE A 124 -15.81 -11.59 6.37
N PRO A 125 -17.15 -11.67 6.22
CA PRO A 125 -18.03 -12.03 7.32
C PRO A 125 -17.73 -13.40 7.94
N ALA A 126 -17.13 -14.32 7.17
CA ALA A 126 -16.73 -15.65 7.66
C ALA A 126 -15.31 -15.68 8.23
N ASN A 127 -14.39 -14.87 7.69
CA ASN A 127 -13.02 -14.79 8.17
C ASN A 127 -12.41 -13.42 7.83
N TYR A 128 -12.02 -12.64 8.84
CA TYR A 128 -11.39 -11.34 8.66
C TYR A 128 -10.02 -11.40 7.97
N GLU A 129 -9.23 -12.45 8.19
CA GLU A 129 -7.85 -12.56 7.71
C GLU A 129 -7.76 -12.71 6.19
N VAL A 130 -8.86 -13.09 5.52
CA VAL A 130 -8.92 -13.12 4.04
C VAL A 130 -8.66 -11.75 3.42
N LEU A 131 -8.89 -10.66 4.15
CA LEU A 131 -8.62 -9.29 3.72
C LEU A 131 -7.12 -8.98 3.60
N LEU A 132 -6.25 -9.77 4.24
CA LEU A 132 -4.80 -9.61 4.14
C LEU A 132 -4.28 -10.06 2.77
N PHE A 133 -4.97 -10.99 2.11
CA PHE A 133 -4.57 -11.54 0.80
C PHE A 133 -4.46 -10.47 -0.30
N PRO A 134 -5.52 -9.72 -0.65
CA PRO A 134 -5.42 -8.69 -1.68
C PRO A 134 -4.43 -7.57 -1.33
N LEU A 135 -4.32 -7.18 -0.05
CA LEU A 135 -3.32 -6.21 0.40
C LEU A 135 -1.91 -6.75 0.15
N THR A 136 -1.65 -8.01 0.48
CA THR A 136 -0.35 -8.65 0.26
C THR A 136 0.02 -8.67 -1.22
N LEU A 137 -0.91 -9.08 -2.09
CA LEU A 137 -0.70 -9.05 -3.54
C LEU A 137 -0.27 -7.65 -4.00
N TYR A 138 -1.01 -6.62 -3.57
CA TYR A 138 -0.71 -5.25 -3.91
C TYR A 138 0.66 -4.79 -3.37
N LEU A 139 0.90 -4.95 -2.07
CA LEU A 139 2.08 -4.47 -1.37
C LEU A 139 3.37 -5.11 -1.93
N LEU A 140 3.37 -6.43 -2.13
CA LEU A 140 4.49 -7.13 -2.72
C LEU A 140 4.71 -6.68 -4.17
N GLY A 141 3.63 -6.64 -4.96
CA GLY A 141 3.66 -6.32 -6.38
C GLY A 141 4.18 -4.92 -6.66
N VAL A 142 3.68 -3.90 -5.96
CA VAL A 142 4.08 -2.50 -6.20
C VAL A 142 5.53 -2.25 -5.77
N ASN A 143 5.98 -2.89 -4.70
CA ASN A 143 7.34 -2.73 -4.20
C ASN A 143 8.39 -3.47 -5.04
N VAL A 144 8.00 -4.45 -5.90
CA VAL A 144 8.91 -4.97 -6.94
C VAL A 144 9.42 -3.81 -7.81
N GLY A 145 8.52 -2.92 -8.24
CA GLY A 145 8.87 -1.76 -9.06
C GLY A 145 9.75 -0.76 -8.32
N VAL A 146 9.40 -0.43 -7.07
CA VAL A 146 10.17 0.50 -6.23
C VAL A 146 11.59 -0.03 -6.01
N PHE A 147 11.74 -1.28 -5.54
CA PHE A 147 13.04 -1.86 -5.26
C PHE A 147 13.88 -2.11 -6.51
N SER A 148 13.25 -2.44 -7.65
CA SER A 148 13.97 -2.52 -8.93
C SER A 148 14.54 -1.15 -9.31
N ALA A 149 13.77 -0.07 -9.11
CA ALA A 149 14.19 1.28 -9.47
C ALA A 149 15.19 1.91 -8.48
N THR A 150 15.12 1.56 -7.19
CA THR A 150 15.93 2.20 -6.14
C THR A 150 17.17 1.41 -5.74
N MET A 151 17.08 0.08 -5.74
CA MET A 151 18.17 -0.82 -5.38
C MET A 151 18.71 -1.62 -6.58
N GLY A 152 18.16 -1.43 -7.78
CA GLY A 152 18.65 -2.13 -8.98
C GLY A 152 18.35 -3.63 -9.00
N PHE A 153 17.33 -4.09 -8.27
CA PHE A 153 16.83 -5.46 -8.41
C PHE A 153 16.35 -5.72 -9.83
N LYS A 154 16.48 -6.98 -10.27
CA LYS A 154 15.95 -7.36 -11.59
C LYS A 154 14.42 -7.24 -11.55
N PRO A 155 13.80 -6.50 -12.49
CA PRO A 155 12.35 -6.40 -12.55
C PRO A 155 11.76 -7.75 -12.94
N LYS A 156 11.03 -8.37 -12.02
CA LYS A 156 10.38 -9.67 -12.21
C LYS A 156 8.86 -9.46 -12.30
N PHE A 157 8.39 -9.15 -13.50
CA PHE A 157 6.97 -8.95 -13.81
C PHE A 157 6.38 -10.14 -14.59
N GLY A 158 5.05 -10.15 -14.78
CA GLY A 158 4.36 -11.17 -15.55
C GLY A 158 4.33 -12.53 -14.84
N ALA A 159 4.51 -13.60 -15.62
CA ALA A 159 4.48 -14.98 -15.13
C ALA A 159 5.50 -15.27 -14.00
N LYS A 160 6.60 -14.51 -13.93
CA LYS A 160 7.60 -14.64 -12.86
C LYS A 160 7.04 -14.35 -11.47
N GLN A 161 5.89 -13.67 -11.38
CA GLN A 161 5.22 -13.32 -10.11
C GLN A 161 4.21 -14.40 -9.65
N VAL A 162 3.92 -15.43 -10.46
CA VAL A 162 2.98 -16.50 -10.10
C VAL A 162 3.37 -17.20 -8.79
N PRO A 163 4.64 -17.52 -8.51
CA PRO A 163 5.04 -18.10 -7.22
C PRO A 163 4.65 -17.22 -6.03
N LEU A 164 4.71 -15.90 -6.17
CA LEU A 164 4.33 -14.97 -5.12
C LEU A 164 2.81 -14.89 -4.92
N ILE A 165 2.00 -15.10 -5.96
CA ILE A 165 0.55 -15.19 -5.82
C ILE A 165 0.20 -16.40 -4.97
N LEU A 166 0.78 -17.57 -5.29
CA LEU A 166 0.58 -18.81 -4.54
C LEU A 166 1.04 -18.67 -3.10
N LEU A 167 2.23 -18.09 -2.90
CA LEU A 167 2.76 -17.82 -1.56
C LEU A 167 1.85 -16.87 -0.77
N SER A 168 1.28 -15.85 -1.42
CA SER A 168 0.42 -14.87 -0.76
C SER A 168 -0.86 -15.49 -0.20
N VAL A 169 -1.34 -16.62 -0.72
CA VAL A 169 -2.50 -17.33 -0.15
C VAL A 169 -2.24 -17.73 1.31
N LEU A 170 -0.99 -18.04 1.66
CA LEU A 170 -0.61 -18.41 3.02
C LEU A 170 -0.82 -17.27 4.03
N VAL A 171 -0.95 -16.02 3.59
CA VAL A 171 -1.16 -14.87 4.48
C VAL A 171 -2.42 -15.01 5.34
N VAL A 172 -3.42 -15.76 4.85
CA VAL A 172 -4.68 -15.98 5.56
C VAL A 172 -4.50 -16.83 6.82
N LYS A 173 -3.40 -17.58 6.92
CA LYS A 173 -3.09 -18.39 8.11
C LYS A 173 -1.78 -17.98 8.79
N TYR A 174 -0.83 -17.48 8.00
CA TYR A 174 0.50 -17.05 8.43
C TYR A 174 0.79 -15.66 7.84
N PRO A 175 0.25 -14.57 8.43
CA PRO A 175 0.31 -13.22 7.88
C PRO A 175 1.68 -12.71 7.44
N VAL A 176 2.76 -13.24 8.01
CA VAL A 176 4.12 -12.74 7.75
C VAL A 176 4.95 -13.63 6.83
N LEU A 177 4.59 -14.90 6.66
CA LEU A 177 5.37 -15.87 5.90
C LEU A 177 5.60 -15.47 4.42
N PRO A 178 4.62 -14.85 3.72
CA PRO A 178 4.82 -14.43 2.34
C PRO A 178 5.95 -13.40 2.17
N VAL A 179 6.26 -12.62 3.20
CA VAL A 179 7.29 -11.58 3.17
C VAL A 179 8.69 -12.20 3.09
N LEU A 180 8.95 -13.26 3.85
CA LEU A 180 10.25 -13.95 3.82
C LEU A 180 10.50 -14.57 2.44
N GLY A 181 9.51 -15.26 1.90
CA GLY A 181 9.61 -15.84 0.55
C GLY A 181 9.72 -14.75 -0.53
N TYR A 182 9.03 -13.62 -0.37
CA TYR A 182 9.17 -12.46 -1.24
C TYR A 182 10.59 -11.87 -1.24
N VAL A 183 11.19 -11.68 -0.07
CA VAL A 183 12.56 -11.16 0.05
C VAL A 183 13.56 -12.12 -0.57
N ALA A 184 13.45 -13.43 -0.28
CA ALA A 184 14.30 -14.44 -0.90
C ALA A 184 14.15 -14.43 -2.43
N TRP A 185 12.91 -14.32 -2.93
CA TRP A 185 12.62 -14.22 -4.35
C TRP A 185 13.17 -12.93 -4.97
N LEU A 186 13.16 -11.78 -4.28
CA LEU A 186 13.75 -10.54 -4.80
C LEU A 186 15.27 -10.62 -4.90
N LEU A 187 15.92 -11.17 -3.87
CA LEU A 187 17.37 -11.29 -3.77
C LEU A 187 17.94 -12.34 -4.73
N TYR A 188 17.15 -13.35 -5.08
CA TYR A 188 17.57 -14.36 -6.04
C TYR A 188 18.02 -13.72 -7.36
N ASP A 189 19.30 -13.90 -7.71
CA ASP A 189 19.90 -13.37 -8.93
C ASP A 189 19.85 -11.83 -9.06
N SER A 190 19.86 -11.13 -7.92
CA SER A 190 19.93 -9.67 -7.83
C SER A 190 21.18 -9.22 -7.08
N LYS A 191 21.80 -8.11 -7.52
CA LYS A 191 22.90 -7.44 -6.79
C LYS A 191 22.39 -6.08 -6.29
N PRO A 192 21.96 -5.96 -5.01
CA PRO A 192 21.39 -4.72 -4.49
C PRO A 192 22.40 -3.58 -4.50
N ARG A 193 21.92 -2.40 -4.88
CA ARG A 193 22.56 -1.11 -4.62
C ARG A 193 22.08 -0.57 -3.28
N VAL A 194 22.96 0.17 -2.63
CA VAL A 194 22.67 0.82 -1.35
C VAL A 194 21.67 1.95 -1.57
N ASN A 195 20.53 1.88 -0.87
CA ASN A 195 19.54 2.94 -0.79
C ASN A 195 18.95 2.95 0.62
N ALA A 196 19.16 4.02 1.38
CA ALA A 196 18.84 4.04 2.81
C ALA A 196 17.36 3.70 3.08
N THR A 197 16.44 4.36 2.37
CA THR A 197 15.00 4.13 2.54
C THR A 197 14.59 2.71 2.16
N ALA A 198 15.04 2.23 1.00
CA ALA A 198 14.67 0.89 0.52
C ALA A 198 15.26 -0.23 1.40
N MET A 199 16.51 -0.08 1.84
CA MET A 199 17.14 -1.02 2.76
C MET A 199 16.49 -0.99 4.14
N ALA A 200 16.18 0.19 4.68
CA ALA A 200 15.47 0.33 5.94
C ALA A 200 14.07 -0.32 5.85
N THR A 201 13.38 -0.13 4.73
CA THR A 201 12.09 -0.77 4.44
C THR A 201 12.21 -2.29 4.48
N LEU A 202 13.13 -2.89 3.71
CA LEU A 202 13.31 -4.34 3.70
C LEU A 202 13.77 -4.89 5.05
N SER A 203 14.76 -4.27 5.68
CA SER A 203 15.31 -4.75 6.95
C SER A 203 14.29 -4.67 8.08
N ALA A 204 13.52 -3.58 8.17
CA ALA A 204 12.42 -3.46 9.12
C ALA A 204 11.38 -4.55 8.90
N SER A 205 10.92 -4.76 7.66
CA SER A 205 9.94 -5.80 7.34
C SER A 205 10.43 -7.20 7.68
N ILE A 206 11.70 -7.52 7.41
CA ILE A 206 12.31 -8.80 7.77
C ILE A 206 12.40 -8.92 9.29
N ALA A 207 12.90 -7.89 9.98
CA ALA A 207 13.10 -7.93 11.43
C ALA A 207 11.78 -8.14 12.18
N THR A 208 10.73 -7.39 11.84
CA THR A 208 9.41 -7.54 12.47
C THR A 208 8.76 -8.88 12.14
N THR A 209 8.90 -9.36 10.89
CA THR A 209 8.38 -10.67 10.46
C THR A 209 9.07 -11.81 11.19
N SER A 210 10.40 -11.81 11.24
CA SER A 210 11.17 -12.85 11.94
C SER A 210 10.90 -12.81 13.44
N ALA A 211 10.81 -11.61 14.02
CA ALA A 211 10.46 -11.46 15.43
C ALA A 211 9.05 -11.98 15.73
N SER A 212 8.07 -11.79 14.84
CA SER A 212 6.70 -12.26 15.10
C SER A 212 6.57 -13.77 15.09
N LEU A 213 7.42 -14.49 14.34
CA LEU A 213 7.48 -15.96 14.40
C LEU A 213 7.91 -16.46 15.78
N LEU A 214 8.62 -15.65 16.56
CA LEU A 214 9.04 -15.97 17.93
C LEU A 214 8.09 -15.40 18.99
N LEU A 215 7.55 -14.20 18.75
CA LEU A 215 6.77 -13.42 19.73
C LEU A 215 5.24 -13.53 19.55
N GLY A 216 4.76 -14.17 18.48
CA GLY A 216 3.33 -14.51 18.27
C GLY A 216 2.41 -13.37 17.80
N GLN A 217 2.90 -12.15 17.58
CA GLN A 217 2.07 -10.99 17.18
C GLN A 217 2.08 -10.74 15.66
N GLU A 218 1.62 -11.71 14.88
CA GLU A 218 1.74 -11.71 13.40
C GLU A 218 0.92 -10.62 12.71
N LEU A 219 -0.32 -10.34 13.15
CA LEU A 219 -1.15 -9.28 12.56
C LEU A 219 -0.54 -7.88 12.72
N HIS A 220 0.04 -7.60 13.90
CA HIS A 220 0.72 -6.33 14.15
C HIS A 220 2.04 -6.22 13.38
N ALA A 221 2.77 -7.33 13.24
CA ALA A 221 3.96 -7.39 12.41
C ALA A 221 3.63 -7.17 10.94
N PHE A 222 2.52 -7.73 10.45
CA PHE A 222 2.00 -7.43 9.12
C PHE A 222 1.63 -5.95 9.00
N ALA A 223 0.83 -5.40 9.92
CA ALA A 223 0.37 -4.01 9.84
C ALA A 223 1.52 -2.99 9.86
N LEU A 224 2.41 -3.08 10.86
CA LEU A 224 3.49 -2.10 11.07
C LEU A 224 4.71 -2.40 10.20
N GLY A 225 5.13 -3.66 10.19
CA GLY A 225 6.36 -4.09 9.54
C GLY A 225 6.23 -4.26 8.03
N VAL A 226 5.04 -4.60 7.53
CA VAL A 226 4.84 -4.90 6.10
C VAL A 226 3.97 -3.83 5.46
N MET A 227 2.71 -3.74 5.86
CA MET A 227 1.69 -2.92 5.22
C MET A 227 2.01 -1.42 5.26
N MET A 228 2.13 -0.82 6.45
CA MET A 228 2.43 0.61 6.56
C MET A 228 3.81 0.93 5.99
N THR A 229 4.81 0.09 6.27
CA THR A 229 6.17 0.23 5.75
C THR A 229 6.20 0.24 4.22
N TYR A 230 5.54 -0.71 3.56
CA TYR A 230 5.50 -0.82 2.09
C TYR A 230 4.59 0.22 1.45
N PHE A 231 3.47 0.59 2.08
CA PHE A 231 2.64 1.70 1.61
C PHE A 231 3.41 3.01 1.63
N PHE A 232 4.01 3.40 2.76
CA PHE A 232 4.72 4.67 2.88
C PHE A 232 5.95 4.72 1.98
N ASN A 233 6.68 3.61 1.83
CA ASN A 233 7.77 3.50 0.87
C ASN A 233 7.29 3.76 -0.57
N CYS A 234 6.22 3.07 -0.99
CA CYS A 234 5.66 3.23 -2.33
C CYS A 234 5.07 4.63 -2.58
N ILE A 235 4.25 5.14 -1.65
CA ILE A 235 3.59 6.44 -1.80
C ILE A 235 4.65 7.53 -1.84
N THR A 236 5.67 7.50 -0.97
CA THR A 236 6.72 8.52 -1.00
C THR A 236 7.57 8.43 -2.26
N TYR A 237 8.01 7.23 -2.65
CA TYR A 237 8.80 7.04 -3.88
C TYR A 237 8.09 7.60 -5.10
N SER A 238 6.79 7.38 -5.12
CA SER A 238 5.99 7.70 -6.25
C SER A 238 5.56 9.17 -6.18
N THR A 239 4.75 9.58 -5.21
CA THR A 239 4.18 10.94 -5.11
C THR A 239 5.11 12.05 -4.70
N SER A 240 6.21 11.72 -4.03
CA SER A 240 7.12 12.72 -3.44
C SER A 240 8.55 12.24 -3.58
N ARG A 241 8.94 11.82 -4.78
CA ARG A 241 10.25 11.19 -5.05
C ARG A 241 11.44 12.03 -4.56
N TYR A 242 11.32 13.35 -4.61
CA TYR A 242 12.30 14.31 -4.09
C TYR A 242 12.54 14.19 -2.57
N ASN A 243 11.59 13.64 -1.82
CA ASN A 243 11.69 13.35 -0.39
C ASN A 243 12.01 11.87 -0.10
N TYR A 244 12.13 11.00 -1.11
CA TYR A 244 12.28 9.56 -0.91
C TYR A 244 13.48 9.19 -0.04
N GLN A 245 14.64 9.83 -0.22
CA GLN A 245 15.83 9.56 0.59
C GLN A 245 15.70 10.00 2.05
N LYS A 246 14.73 10.85 2.38
CA LYS A 246 14.42 11.28 3.75
C LYS A 246 13.44 10.35 4.45
N ALA A 247 12.86 9.38 3.74
CA ALA A 247 11.83 8.49 4.29
C ALA A 247 12.39 7.29 5.07
N PHE A 248 13.70 7.08 5.12
CA PHE A 248 14.31 5.97 5.87
C PHE A 248 13.95 5.88 7.37
N PRO A 249 13.61 6.98 8.10
CA PRO A 249 13.18 6.86 9.49
C PRO A 249 11.83 6.15 9.64
N ILE A 250 10.95 6.23 8.63
CA ILE A 250 9.60 5.66 8.67
C ILE A 250 9.61 4.16 9.02
N PRO A 251 10.27 3.28 8.24
CA PRO A 251 10.29 1.85 8.54
C PRO A 251 10.94 1.53 9.89
N LEU A 252 11.93 2.33 10.32
CA LEU A 252 12.59 2.15 11.62
C LEU A 252 11.64 2.47 12.77
N LEU A 253 10.93 3.59 12.69
CA LEU A 253 9.94 3.99 13.70
C LEU A 253 8.77 2.99 13.79
N LEU A 254 8.34 2.43 12.66
CA LEU A 254 7.32 1.37 12.63
C LEU A 254 7.82 0.07 13.27
N ALA A 255 9.07 -0.33 12.99
CA ALA A 255 9.68 -1.46 13.67
C ALA A 255 9.82 -1.21 15.18
N THR A 256 10.25 -0.02 15.59
CA THR A 256 10.30 0.39 17.00
C THR A 256 8.92 0.35 17.64
N SER A 257 7.87 0.82 16.95
CA SER A 257 6.49 0.69 17.41
C SER A 257 6.13 -0.78 17.65
N TYR A 258 6.43 -1.68 16.71
CA TYR A 258 6.18 -3.11 16.88
C TYR A 258 6.88 -3.68 18.12
N PHE A 259 8.17 -3.41 18.31
CA PHE A 259 8.93 -3.95 19.45
C PHE A 259 8.52 -3.33 20.79
N THR A 260 8.22 -2.03 20.83
CA THR A 260 7.78 -1.37 22.07
C THR A 260 6.39 -1.80 22.51
N ARG A 261 5.58 -2.37 21.60
CA ARG A 261 4.26 -2.93 21.93
C ARG A 261 4.32 -4.02 23.02
N PHE A 262 5.42 -4.77 23.10
CA PHE A 262 5.63 -5.80 24.12
C PHE A 262 5.98 -5.22 25.50
N LEU A 263 6.33 -3.93 25.56
CA LEU A 263 6.70 -3.22 26.77
C LEU A 263 5.58 -2.30 27.24
N ASN A 264 5.07 -1.46 26.33
CA ASN A 264 4.05 -0.45 26.61
C ASN A 264 3.28 -0.08 25.33
N LEU A 265 1.96 -0.23 25.38
CA LEU A 265 1.08 0.04 24.24
C LEU A 265 1.00 1.53 23.88
N GLU A 266 1.05 2.43 24.86
CA GLU A 266 1.02 3.88 24.62
C GLU A 266 2.28 4.35 23.90
N LEU A 267 3.44 3.84 24.31
CA LEU A 267 4.73 4.10 23.67
C LEU A 267 4.74 3.59 22.21
N SER A 268 4.25 2.37 21.98
CA SER A 268 4.06 1.85 20.62
C SER A 268 3.16 2.77 19.79
N SER A 269 2.06 3.23 20.39
CA SER A 269 1.08 4.09 19.72
C SER A 269 1.68 5.46 19.37
N ALA A 270 2.51 6.02 20.26
CA ALA A 270 3.23 7.26 20.02
C ALA A 270 4.20 7.15 18.83
N PHE A 271 4.96 6.05 18.73
CA PHE A 271 5.83 5.80 17.57
C PHE A 271 5.04 5.66 16.27
N THR A 272 3.90 4.97 16.29
CA THR A 272 3.02 4.88 15.10
C THR A 272 2.49 6.26 14.71
N ALA A 273 1.98 7.04 15.66
CA ALA A 273 1.46 8.38 15.40
C ALA A 273 2.54 9.31 14.83
N PHE A 274 3.73 9.31 15.44
CA PHE A 274 4.87 10.09 14.95
C PHE A 274 5.28 9.68 13.53
N THR A 275 5.28 8.37 13.23
CA THR A 275 5.54 7.87 11.88
C THR A 275 4.52 8.41 10.88
N VAL A 276 3.23 8.35 11.19
CA VAL A 276 2.16 8.84 10.31
C VAL A 276 2.31 10.36 10.08
N LEU A 277 2.58 11.14 11.13
CA LEU A 277 2.82 12.57 11.01
C LEU A 277 4.04 12.89 10.16
N TYR A 278 5.14 12.15 10.35
CA TYR A 278 6.34 12.32 9.55
C TYR A 278 6.11 11.96 8.08
N PHE A 279 5.37 10.87 7.82
CA PHE A 279 4.94 10.51 6.47
C PHE A 279 4.11 11.63 5.82
N VAL A 280 3.08 12.13 6.49
CA VAL A 280 2.24 13.23 6.00
C VAL A 280 3.08 14.47 5.71
N TYR A 281 4.05 14.80 6.57
CA TYR A 281 5.00 15.88 6.33
C TYR A 281 5.80 15.68 5.03
N LEU A 282 6.31 14.48 4.76
CA LEU A 282 7.08 14.19 3.54
C LEU A 282 6.25 14.26 2.26
N VAL A 283 4.93 14.05 2.34
CA VAL A 283 4.02 14.07 1.19
C VAL A 283 3.08 15.29 1.19
N LYS A 284 3.33 16.29 2.03
CA LYS A 284 2.44 17.44 2.26
C LYS A 284 2.09 18.23 0.99
N ASP A 285 3.01 18.30 0.03
CA ASP A 285 2.81 19.04 -1.21
C ASP A 285 1.75 18.38 -2.12
N ASN A 286 1.33 17.14 -1.80
CA ASN A 286 0.20 16.48 -2.44
C ASN A 286 -1.14 16.84 -1.82
N PHE A 287 -1.17 17.30 -0.56
CA PHE A 287 -2.37 17.69 0.17
C PHE A 287 -2.71 19.16 -0.04
N THR A 288 -2.91 19.57 -1.30
CA THR A 288 -3.36 20.93 -1.60
C THR A 288 -4.57 20.93 -2.52
N TRP A 289 -5.41 21.97 -2.42
CA TRP A 289 -6.53 22.17 -3.34
C TRP A 289 -6.09 22.22 -4.80
N ARG A 290 -4.92 22.84 -5.06
CA ARG A 290 -4.31 22.89 -6.40
C ARG A 290 -3.96 21.50 -6.89
N THR A 291 -3.39 20.65 -6.02
CA THR A 291 -3.06 19.26 -6.38
C THR A 291 -4.29 18.44 -6.72
N ILE A 292 -5.38 18.57 -5.95
CA ILE A 292 -6.64 17.87 -6.24
C ILE A 292 -7.22 18.32 -7.58
N LYS A 293 -7.22 19.63 -7.84
CA LYS A 293 -7.80 20.22 -9.06
C LYS A 293 -6.98 19.91 -10.33
N LEU A 294 -5.66 20.05 -10.23
CA LEU A 294 -4.76 19.99 -11.38
C LEU A 294 -4.15 18.61 -11.58
N GLY A 295 -4.20 17.76 -10.55
CA GLY A 295 -3.50 16.50 -10.54
C GLY A 295 -1.98 16.65 -10.48
N ILE A 296 -1.43 17.79 -10.05
CA ILE A 296 0.02 18.02 -10.01
C ILE A 296 0.43 18.43 -8.61
N SER A 297 1.49 17.81 -8.06
CA SER A 297 2.03 18.17 -6.75
C SER A 297 2.37 19.67 -6.69
N ALA A 298 2.03 20.33 -5.58
CA ALA A 298 2.23 21.78 -5.44
C ALA A 298 3.71 22.18 -5.60
N LYS A 299 4.63 21.27 -5.29
CA LYS A 299 6.08 21.46 -5.44
C LYS A 299 6.53 21.76 -6.87
N TYR A 300 5.78 21.31 -7.86
CA TYR A 300 6.08 21.55 -9.28
C TYR A 300 5.27 22.70 -9.90
N LEU A 301 4.37 23.30 -9.11
CA LEU A 301 3.57 24.46 -9.49
C LEU A 301 4.13 25.77 -8.90
N SER A 302 5.19 25.68 -8.09
CA SER A 302 5.86 26.77 -7.38
C SER A 302 7.21 27.11 -7.99
#